data_AF-A0A418YEU2-F1
#
_entry.id   AF-A0A418YEU2-F1
#
_cell.length_a   1.000
_cell.length_b   1.000
_cell.length_c   1.000
_cell.angle_alpha   90.00
_cell.angle_beta   90.00
_cell.angle_gamma   90.00
#
_symmetry.space_group_name_H-M   'P 1'
#
loop_
_entity.id
_entity.type
_entity.pdbx_description
1 polymer ?
#
loop_
_entity_poly.entity_id
_entity_poly.type
_entity_poly.pdbx_seq_one_letter_code
_entity_poly.pdbx_strand_id
1 'polypeptide(L)'
;MKRLTLLSLLFCSLSLGLSNATANSWEPSPKLKQLAPNVNVNFRFYDIEAESLYELFQKVRLVGPAGQAGNKAAGKASYHMNWQLLFEKKTNMCRIGNATVDIDIEIVVPRWLNVDDQSEKSQQNWQIYLGALLDHETGHKDIVIDAADELIADIQQAAAKGSCDTIQKAIDKRGFNLLTKARKVSDEYDRKRKLTFQ
;
A
#
# COMPACT_ATOMS: atom_id res chain seq x y z
N MET A 1 87.51 29.03 3.07
CA MET A 1 86.80 29.74 1.97
C MET A 1 85.99 28.71 1.17
N LYS A 2 84.67 28.93 1.05
CA LYS A 2 83.68 28.52 0.01
C LYS A 2 84.16 27.43 -1.01
N ARG A 3 83.45 26.34 -1.32
CA ARG A 3 82.02 26.19 -1.67
C ARG A 3 81.60 24.71 -1.52
N LEU A 4 80.44 24.44 -0.92
CA LEU A 4 79.71 23.17 -1.08
C LEU A 4 78.83 23.26 -2.34
N THR A 5 78.93 22.30 -3.23
CA THR A 5 78.03 22.14 -4.38
C THR A 5 76.94 21.14 -3.99
N LEU A 6 75.70 21.60 -3.87
CA LEU A 6 74.53 20.75 -3.66
C LEU A 6 74.14 20.08 -4.99
N LEU A 7 74.24 18.75 -5.07
CA LEU A 7 73.61 17.96 -6.12
C LEU A 7 72.11 17.83 -5.82
N SER A 8 71.29 18.39 -6.70
CA SER A 8 69.85 18.22 -6.73
C SER A 8 69.49 16.84 -7.30
N LEU A 9 69.03 15.93 -6.45
CA LEU A 9 68.40 14.68 -6.86
C LEU A 9 66.91 14.95 -7.15
N LEU A 10 66.53 14.99 -8.43
CA LEU A 10 65.15 14.87 -8.86
C LEU A 10 64.66 13.45 -8.55
N PHE A 11 63.88 13.29 -7.49
CA PHE A 11 63.06 12.09 -7.31
C PHE A 11 61.79 12.24 -8.14
N CYS A 12 61.75 11.55 -9.29
CA CYS A 12 60.54 11.36 -10.07
C CYS A 12 59.57 10.49 -9.27
N SER A 13 58.46 11.09 -8.85
CA SER A 13 57.36 10.46 -8.14
C SER A 13 56.56 9.56 -9.08
N LEU A 14 56.75 8.24 -9.00
CA LEU A 14 55.74 7.28 -9.44
C LEU A 14 54.79 7.00 -8.26
N SER A 15 53.76 7.83 -8.11
CA SER A 15 52.59 7.41 -7.34
C SER A 15 51.83 6.37 -8.17
N LEU A 16 52.07 5.09 -7.89
CA LEU A 16 51.19 4.01 -8.31
C LEU A 16 49.82 4.25 -7.66
N GLY A 17 48.91 4.89 -8.41
CA GLY A 17 47.52 4.98 -8.04
C GLY A 17 46.93 3.57 -7.99
N LEU A 18 46.76 3.02 -6.79
CA LEU A 18 45.89 1.87 -6.57
C LEU A 18 44.46 2.34 -6.84
N SER A 19 44.00 2.19 -8.08
CA SER A 19 42.57 2.23 -8.37
C SER A 19 41.92 1.05 -7.65
N ASN A 20 41.34 1.31 -6.48
CA ASN A 20 40.39 0.39 -5.84
C ASN A 20 39.13 0.29 -6.70
N ALA A 21 39.21 -0.41 -7.82
CA ALA A 21 38.07 -0.74 -8.65
C ALA A 21 37.55 -2.14 -8.25
N THR A 22 36.90 -2.27 -7.10
CA THR A 22 35.95 -3.37 -6.83
C THR A 22 34.97 -3.01 -5.71
N ALA A 23 34.08 -2.05 -5.97
CA ALA A 23 32.74 -2.15 -5.42
C ALA A 23 31.82 -2.37 -6.62
N ASN A 24 31.10 -3.50 -6.60
CA ASN A 24 29.97 -3.77 -7.47
C ASN A 24 28.85 -2.76 -7.18
N SER A 25 29.04 -1.47 -7.48
CA SER A 25 28.14 -0.38 -7.11
C SER A 25 26.94 -0.37 -8.05
N TRP A 26 26.07 -1.36 -7.87
CA TRP A 26 24.80 -1.41 -8.54
C TRP A 26 23.76 -0.66 -7.70
N GLU A 27 23.61 0.64 -7.96
CA GLU A 27 22.59 1.48 -7.33
C GLU A 27 21.18 1.08 -7.78
N PRO A 28 20.16 1.15 -6.91
CA PRO A 28 18.76 1.02 -7.31
C PRO A 28 18.43 1.99 -8.45
N SER A 29 17.66 1.55 -9.43
CA SER A 29 17.27 2.43 -10.53
C SER A 29 16.49 3.64 -9.99
N PRO A 30 16.58 4.82 -10.62
CA PRO A 30 15.76 5.96 -10.22
C PRO A 30 14.26 5.64 -10.19
N LYS A 31 13.79 4.80 -11.12
CA LYS A 31 12.40 4.31 -11.16
C LYS A 31 12.03 3.52 -9.91
N LEU A 32 12.91 2.63 -9.45
CA LEU A 32 12.68 1.84 -8.24
C LEU A 32 12.66 2.73 -6.98
N LYS A 33 13.53 3.75 -6.92
CA LYS A 33 13.57 4.72 -5.80
C LYS A 33 12.30 5.58 -5.71
N GLN A 34 11.59 5.75 -6.82
CA GLN A 34 10.35 6.56 -6.92
C GLN A 34 9.08 5.70 -6.94
N LEU A 35 9.20 4.40 -6.67
CA LEU A 35 8.05 3.49 -6.65
C LEU A 35 7.03 3.95 -5.60
N ALA A 36 5.77 3.99 -5.99
CA ALA A 36 4.60 4.30 -5.17
C ALA A 36 3.47 3.33 -5.55
N PRO A 37 2.50 3.07 -4.64
CA PRO A 37 1.39 2.19 -4.96
C PRO A 37 0.48 2.86 -6.00
N ASN A 38 0.03 2.08 -6.98
CA ASN A 38 -1.00 2.48 -7.93
C ASN A 38 -2.37 2.11 -7.33
N VAL A 39 -3.11 3.11 -6.85
CA VAL A 39 -4.35 2.91 -6.11
C VAL A 39 -5.56 3.25 -6.98
N ASN A 40 -6.44 2.27 -7.18
CA ASN A 40 -7.71 2.41 -7.88
C ASN A 40 -8.87 2.19 -6.89
N VAL A 41 -9.74 3.18 -6.75
CA VAL A 41 -10.88 3.13 -5.81
C VAL A 41 -12.19 3.26 -6.58
N ASN A 42 -13.04 2.25 -6.47
CA ASN A 42 -14.36 2.20 -7.06
C ASN A 42 -15.43 2.27 -5.97
N PHE A 43 -16.35 3.22 -6.13
CA PHE A 43 -17.53 3.32 -5.27
C PHE A 43 -18.73 2.66 -5.94
N ARG A 44 -19.47 1.88 -5.15
CA ARG A 44 -20.74 1.31 -5.57
C ARG A 44 -21.79 1.54 -4.50
N PHE A 45 -23.00 1.76 -4.99
CA PHE A 45 -24.16 1.95 -4.14
C PHE A 45 -25.08 0.73 -4.22
N TYR A 46 -25.69 0.39 -3.10
CA TYR A 46 -26.90 -0.42 -3.10
C TYR A 46 -28.07 0.45 -2.67
N ASP A 47 -29.11 0.42 -3.49
CA ASP A 47 -30.21 1.37 -3.39
C ASP A 47 -31.27 0.90 -2.40
N ILE A 48 -31.78 1.84 -1.61
CA ILE A 48 -32.88 1.61 -0.68
C ILE A 48 -33.88 2.76 -0.80
N GLU A 49 -35.15 2.41 -0.92
CA GLU A 49 -36.27 3.29 -0.60
C GLU A 49 -36.78 2.97 0.80
N ALA A 50 -37.12 3.98 1.58
CA ALA A 50 -37.68 3.84 2.92
C ALA A 50 -38.44 5.11 3.31
N GLU A 51 -39.49 4.98 4.11
CA GLU A 51 -40.34 6.08 4.59
C GLU A 51 -39.88 6.64 5.95
N SER A 52 -38.84 6.06 6.54
CA SER A 52 -38.22 6.54 7.78
C SER A 52 -36.80 6.02 7.94
N LEU A 53 -36.00 6.65 8.79
CA LEU A 53 -34.70 6.14 9.20
C LEU A 53 -34.79 4.74 9.84
N TYR A 54 -35.85 4.48 10.60
CA TYR A 54 -36.05 3.18 11.22
C TYR A 54 -36.17 2.08 10.15
N GLU A 55 -37.04 2.30 9.16
CA GLU A 55 -37.21 1.37 8.04
C GLU A 55 -35.93 1.25 7.20
N LEU A 56 -35.24 2.37 6.92
CA LEU A 56 -33.97 2.40 6.21
C LEU A 56 -32.96 1.44 6.86
N PHE A 57 -32.75 1.56 8.17
CA PHE A 57 -31.78 0.70 8.87
C PHE A 57 -32.24 -0.75 9.00
N GLN A 58 -33.55 -1.03 9.04
CA GLN A 58 -34.04 -2.40 8.89
C GLN A 58 -33.66 -2.98 7.53
N LYS A 59 -33.89 -2.23 6.44
CA LYS A 59 -33.53 -2.65 5.08
C LYS A 59 -32.02 -2.83 4.92
N VAL A 60 -31.20 -1.91 5.44
CA VAL A 60 -29.73 -2.04 5.44
C VAL A 60 -29.28 -3.38 6.06
N ARG A 61 -29.85 -3.78 7.21
CA ARG A 61 -29.54 -5.05 7.87
C ARG A 61 -29.97 -6.30 7.08
N LEU A 62 -30.87 -6.15 6.12
CA LEU A 62 -31.36 -7.25 5.28
C LEU A 62 -30.60 -7.35 3.94
N VAL A 63 -30.36 -6.21 3.29
CA VAL A 63 -29.84 -6.18 1.91
C VAL A 63 -28.38 -5.77 1.79
N GLY A 64 -27.76 -5.28 2.87
CA GLY A 64 -26.38 -4.86 2.88
C GLY A 64 -25.39 -5.94 2.41
N PRO A 65 -24.13 -5.56 2.12
CA PRO A 65 -23.09 -6.51 1.73
C PRO A 65 -22.85 -7.57 2.81
N ALA A 66 -22.27 -8.70 2.41
CA ALA A 66 -21.90 -9.76 3.35
C ALA A 66 -20.82 -9.27 4.31
N GLY A 67 -21.13 -9.29 5.61
CA GLY A 67 -20.26 -8.96 6.73
C GLY A 67 -19.72 -10.19 7.45
N GLN A 68 -19.26 -10.01 8.69
CA GLN A 68 -18.69 -11.09 9.51
C GLN A 68 -19.78 -12.04 10.05
N ALA A 69 -19.42 -13.32 10.19
CA ALA A 69 -20.26 -14.37 10.79
C ALA A 69 -21.67 -14.51 10.18
N GLY A 70 -21.81 -14.25 8.86
CA GLY A 70 -23.08 -14.41 8.13
C GLY A 70 -24.06 -13.23 8.25
N ASN A 71 -23.71 -12.18 9.00
CA ASN A 71 -24.53 -10.97 9.10
C ASN A 71 -24.32 -10.05 7.89
N LYS A 72 -25.28 -9.13 7.66
CA LYS A 72 -25.10 -8.03 6.71
C LYS A 72 -24.37 -6.87 7.37
N ALA A 73 -23.45 -6.26 6.64
CA ALA A 73 -22.79 -5.04 7.03
C ALA A 73 -23.51 -3.82 6.44
N ALA A 74 -23.34 -2.67 7.09
CA ALA A 74 -23.80 -1.38 6.59
C ALA A 74 -22.99 -0.89 5.38
N GLY A 75 -21.73 -1.27 5.29
CA GLY A 75 -20.83 -0.95 4.19
C GLY A 75 -19.79 -2.04 4.08
N LYS A 76 -19.00 -1.99 3.00
CA LYS A 76 -17.86 -2.90 2.83
C LYS A 76 -16.82 -2.30 1.90
N ALA A 77 -15.60 -2.15 2.41
CA ALA A 77 -14.39 -2.04 1.61
C ALA A 77 -13.83 -3.44 1.30
N SER A 78 -13.75 -3.79 0.02
CA SER A 78 -13.07 -5.00 -0.48
C SER A 78 -11.81 -4.59 -1.21
N TYR A 79 -10.74 -5.38 -1.09
CA TYR A 79 -9.43 -5.02 -1.58
C TYR A 79 -8.74 -6.19 -2.29
N HIS A 80 -8.00 -5.84 -3.34
CA HIS A 80 -7.10 -6.73 -4.06
C HIS A 80 -5.77 -5.99 -4.26
N MET A 81 -4.66 -6.66 -3.96
CA MET A 81 -3.32 -6.11 -4.15
C MET A 81 -2.48 -7.11 -4.94
N ASN A 82 -1.82 -6.62 -5.99
CA ASN A 82 -0.88 -7.38 -6.79
C ASN A 82 0.43 -6.62 -6.92
N TRP A 83 1.51 -7.35 -7.19
CA TRP A 83 2.80 -6.76 -7.51
C TRP A 83 3.49 -7.52 -8.62
N GLN A 84 4.31 -6.82 -9.39
CA GLN A 84 5.14 -7.40 -10.43
C GLN A 84 6.57 -6.90 -10.29
N LEU A 85 7.54 -7.80 -10.43
CA LEU A 85 8.96 -7.47 -10.38
C LEU A 85 9.58 -7.57 -11.77
N LEU A 86 10.26 -6.52 -12.19
CA LEU A 86 11.08 -6.53 -13.39
C LEU A 86 12.54 -6.61 -12.98
N PHE A 87 13.16 -7.75 -13.30
CA PHE A 87 14.53 -8.05 -12.91
C PHE A 87 15.56 -7.59 -13.93
N GLU A 88 16.70 -7.12 -13.43
CA GLU A 88 17.92 -6.93 -14.21
C GLU A 88 18.92 -8.03 -13.86
N LYS A 89 19.50 -8.66 -14.89
CA LYS A 89 20.40 -9.82 -14.76
C LYS A 89 21.80 -9.48 -15.27
N LYS A 90 22.83 -9.87 -14.52
CA LYS A 90 24.21 -10.07 -15.00
C LYS A 90 24.68 -11.46 -14.63
N THR A 91 25.79 -11.92 -15.22
CA THR A 91 26.30 -13.30 -15.19
C THR A 91 26.15 -14.01 -13.83
N ASN A 92 26.34 -13.33 -12.70
CA ASN A 92 26.17 -13.89 -11.34
C ASN A 92 25.35 -13.01 -10.37
N MET A 93 24.55 -12.07 -10.88
CA MET A 93 23.77 -11.14 -10.04
C MET A 93 22.38 -10.93 -10.62
N CYS A 94 21.38 -11.00 -9.75
CA CYS A 94 20.03 -10.56 -10.04
C CYS A 94 19.62 -9.47 -9.06
N ARG A 95 18.87 -8.49 -9.56
CA ARG A 95 18.24 -7.45 -8.75
C ARG A 95 16.90 -7.05 -9.35
N ILE A 96 16.10 -6.35 -8.54
CA ILE A 96 14.90 -5.67 -9.01
C ILE A 96 15.35 -4.38 -9.70
N GLY A 97 15.01 -4.23 -10.98
CA GLY A 97 15.24 -3.01 -11.76
C GLY A 97 14.04 -2.06 -11.69
N ASN A 98 12.84 -2.62 -11.64
CA ASN A 98 11.58 -1.90 -11.46
C ASN A 98 10.53 -2.82 -10.85
N ALA A 99 9.43 -2.26 -10.35
CA ALA A 99 8.27 -3.02 -9.93
C ALA A 99 6.97 -2.23 -10.16
N THR A 100 5.84 -2.92 -10.08
CA THR A 100 4.53 -2.31 -9.88
C THR A 100 3.91 -2.89 -8.61
N VAL A 101 3.14 -2.08 -7.90
CA VAL A 101 2.28 -2.51 -6.79
C VAL A 101 0.93 -1.85 -7.02
N ASP A 102 -0.05 -2.66 -7.40
CA ASP A 102 -1.38 -2.23 -7.82
C ASP A 102 -2.39 -2.63 -6.73
N ILE A 103 -3.23 -1.68 -6.33
CA ILE A 103 -4.28 -1.86 -5.33
C ILE A 103 -5.63 -1.50 -5.96
N ASP A 104 -6.53 -2.47 -6.04
CA ASP A 104 -7.93 -2.26 -6.41
C ASP A 104 -8.81 -2.34 -5.17
N ILE A 105 -9.59 -1.29 -4.94
CA ILE A 105 -10.52 -1.18 -3.81
C ILE A 105 -11.93 -0.97 -4.34
N GLU A 106 -12.88 -1.76 -3.84
CA GLU A 106 -14.32 -1.56 -4.04
C GLU A 106 -14.96 -1.19 -2.70
N ILE A 107 -15.55 0.00 -2.62
CA ILE A 107 -16.34 0.45 -1.47
C ILE A 107 -17.81 0.37 -1.82
N VAL A 108 -18.57 -0.44 -1.09
CA VAL A 108 -20.01 -0.63 -1.24
C VAL A 108 -20.73 0.01 -0.06
N VAL A 109 -21.61 0.99 -0.31
CA VAL A 109 -22.37 1.72 0.73
C VAL A 109 -23.83 1.95 0.31
N PRO A 110 -24.76 2.17 1.24
CA PRO A 110 -26.17 2.37 0.93
C PRO A 110 -26.41 3.74 0.30
N ARG A 111 -27.40 3.80 -0.60
CA ARG A 111 -27.96 5.05 -1.11
C ARG A 111 -29.45 5.08 -0.83
N TRP A 112 -29.89 6.08 -0.05
CA TRP A 112 -31.31 6.31 0.21
C TRP A 112 -31.92 7.11 -0.94
N LEU A 113 -32.71 6.46 -1.80
CA LEU A 113 -33.19 7.03 -3.06
C LEU A 113 -34.20 8.17 -2.85
N ASN A 114 -35.13 8.00 -1.93
CA ASN A 114 -36.20 8.96 -1.62
C ASN A 114 -35.87 9.80 -0.37
N VAL A 115 -34.58 10.11 -0.15
CA VAL A 115 -34.13 10.90 1.01
C VAL A 115 -34.68 12.33 1.00
N ASP A 116 -34.85 12.92 -0.18
CA ASP A 116 -35.32 14.30 -0.33
C ASP A 116 -36.81 14.45 0.06
N ASP A 117 -37.58 13.35 0.02
CA ASP A 117 -38.98 13.30 0.46
C ASP A 117 -39.12 13.17 1.99
N GLN A 118 -38.01 12.97 2.71
CA GLN A 118 -38.01 12.75 4.15
C GLN A 118 -37.95 14.07 4.92
N SER A 119 -38.33 14.04 6.20
CA SER A 119 -38.13 15.17 7.11
C SER A 119 -36.67 15.67 7.14
N GLU A 120 -36.46 16.97 7.28
CA GLU A 120 -35.11 17.57 7.38
C GLU A 120 -34.22 16.88 8.42
N LYS A 121 -34.81 16.53 9.58
CA LYS A 121 -34.12 15.78 10.63
C LYS A 121 -33.63 14.42 10.14
N SER A 122 -34.42 13.71 9.33
CA SER A 122 -34.03 12.42 8.76
C SER A 122 -32.93 12.56 7.73
N GLN A 123 -32.99 13.58 6.89
CA GLN A 123 -31.94 13.91 5.93
C GLN A 123 -30.60 14.20 6.63
N GLN A 124 -30.61 15.06 7.67
CA GLN A 124 -29.41 15.39 8.44
C GLN A 124 -28.79 14.18 9.12
N ASN A 125 -29.61 13.38 9.80
CA ASN A 125 -29.16 12.14 10.44
C ASN A 125 -28.58 11.14 9.44
N TRP A 126 -29.18 11.04 8.25
CA TRP A 126 -28.65 10.21 7.17
C TRP A 126 -27.27 10.69 6.69
N GLN A 127 -27.08 11.99 6.49
CA GLN A 127 -25.78 12.54 6.08
C GLN A 127 -24.69 12.28 7.12
N ILE A 128 -25.01 12.46 8.42
CA ILE A 128 -24.10 12.14 9.53
C ILE A 128 -23.72 10.65 9.51
N TYR A 129 -24.72 9.78 9.36
CA TYR A 129 -24.51 8.34 9.28
C TYR A 129 -23.63 7.95 8.08
N LEU A 130 -23.96 8.44 6.87
CA LEU A 130 -23.25 8.08 5.65
C LEU A 130 -21.80 8.59 5.69
N GLY A 131 -21.57 9.80 6.21
CA GLY A 131 -20.22 10.32 6.44
C GLY A 131 -19.41 9.43 7.38
N ALA A 132 -19.97 9.06 8.55
CA ALA A 132 -19.29 8.17 9.49
C ALA A 132 -19.01 6.78 8.91
N LEU A 133 -19.92 6.26 8.08
CA LEU A 133 -19.72 5.00 7.38
C LEU A 133 -18.59 5.10 6.35
N LEU A 134 -18.56 6.16 5.53
CA LEU A 134 -17.49 6.39 4.55
C LEU A 134 -16.13 6.57 5.21
N ASP A 135 -16.07 7.26 6.35
CA ASP A 135 -14.85 7.40 7.15
C ASP A 135 -14.38 6.05 7.70
N HIS A 136 -15.32 5.20 8.12
CA HIS A 136 -15.01 3.83 8.54
C HIS A 136 -14.42 3.01 7.38
N GLU A 137 -15.09 2.98 6.22
CA GLU A 137 -14.60 2.24 5.04
C GLU A 137 -13.27 2.79 4.51
N THR A 138 -13.04 4.11 4.64
CA THR A 138 -11.77 4.76 4.30
C THR A 138 -10.62 4.27 5.20
N GLY A 139 -10.88 4.02 6.48
CA GLY A 139 -9.87 3.46 7.37
C GLY A 139 -9.38 2.07 6.93
N HIS A 140 -10.27 1.24 6.38
CA HIS A 140 -9.88 -0.06 5.81
C HIS A 140 -9.02 0.08 4.55
N LYS A 141 -9.34 1.05 3.68
CA LYS A 141 -8.49 1.41 2.54
C LYS A 141 -7.09 1.78 3.01
N ASP A 142 -6.97 2.67 3.99
CA ASP A 142 -5.67 3.19 4.44
C ASP A 142 -4.79 2.06 4.99
N ILE A 143 -5.36 1.09 5.72
CA ILE A 143 -4.64 -0.10 6.21
C ILE A 143 -4.01 -0.91 5.06
N VAL A 144 -4.68 -1.02 3.91
CA VAL A 144 -4.15 -1.76 2.75
C VAL A 144 -3.09 -0.96 2.01
N ILE A 145 -3.24 0.37 1.94
CA ILE A 145 -2.24 1.27 1.37
C ILE A 145 -0.95 1.23 2.21
N ASP A 146 -1.06 1.28 3.54
CA ASP A 146 0.09 1.14 4.44
C ASP A 146 0.84 -0.18 4.22
N ALA A 147 0.10 -1.28 4.00
CA ALA A 147 0.71 -2.58 3.71
C ALA A 147 1.43 -2.61 2.34
N ALA A 148 0.92 -1.88 1.35
CA ALA A 148 1.58 -1.73 0.05
C ALA A 148 2.84 -0.86 0.15
N ASP A 149 2.82 0.20 0.95
CA ASP A 149 4.00 1.03 1.22
C ASP A 149 5.09 0.24 1.95
N GLU A 150 4.72 -0.61 2.94
CA GLU A 150 5.65 -1.56 3.57
C GLU A 150 6.27 -2.52 2.53
N LEU A 151 5.48 -3.03 1.58
CA LEU A 151 5.98 -3.91 0.52
C LEU A 151 6.94 -3.17 -0.43
N ILE A 152 6.61 -1.93 -0.81
CA ILE A 152 7.47 -1.10 -1.66
C ILE A 152 8.82 -0.84 -0.98
N ALA A 153 8.81 -0.54 0.32
CA ALA A 153 10.04 -0.37 1.08
C ALA A 153 10.88 -1.66 1.10
N ASP A 154 10.26 -2.83 1.28
CA ASP A 154 10.92 -4.14 1.21
C ASP A 154 11.50 -4.40 -0.20
N ILE A 155 10.77 -4.05 -1.27
CA ILE A 155 11.22 -4.16 -2.66
C ILE A 155 12.44 -3.26 -2.93
N GLN A 156 12.40 -2.01 -2.46
CA GLN A 156 13.49 -1.03 -2.64
C GLN A 156 14.77 -1.44 -1.90
N GLN A 157 14.64 -2.12 -0.76
CA GLN A 157 15.74 -2.60 0.08
C GLN A 157 16.22 -4.01 -0.27
N ALA A 158 15.51 -4.72 -1.15
CA ALA A 158 15.84 -6.08 -1.54
C ALA A 158 17.27 -6.15 -2.11
N ALA A 159 18.17 -6.79 -1.36
CA ALA A 159 19.56 -6.94 -1.77
C ALA A 159 19.67 -7.81 -3.04
N ALA A 160 20.63 -7.49 -3.90
CA ALA A 160 21.01 -8.27 -5.08
C ALA A 160 21.75 -9.57 -4.70
N LYS A 161 21.17 -10.39 -3.83
CA LYS A 161 21.76 -11.63 -3.31
C LYS A 161 20.89 -12.82 -3.69
N GLY A 162 21.46 -13.72 -4.50
CA GLY A 162 20.79 -14.92 -4.97
C GLY A 162 20.21 -14.80 -6.38
N SER A 163 19.45 -15.81 -6.78
CA SER A 163 18.79 -15.84 -8.09
C SER A 163 17.55 -14.93 -8.10
N CYS A 164 17.08 -14.54 -9.30
CA CYS A 164 15.83 -13.77 -9.41
C CYS A 164 14.63 -14.52 -8.82
N ASP A 165 14.61 -15.84 -8.96
CA ASP A 165 13.57 -16.69 -8.37
C ASP A 165 13.59 -16.64 -6.84
N THR A 166 14.78 -16.61 -6.24
CA THR A 166 14.94 -16.44 -4.79
C THR A 166 14.39 -15.08 -4.33
N ILE A 167 14.69 -14.01 -5.06
CA ILE A 167 14.20 -12.67 -4.74
C ILE A 167 12.67 -12.60 -4.93
N GLN A 168 12.15 -13.16 -6.02
CA GLN A 168 10.70 -13.22 -6.30
C GLN A 168 9.96 -13.91 -5.16
N LYS A 169 10.36 -15.14 -4.81
CA LYS A 169 9.75 -15.91 -3.72
C LYS A 169 9.82 -15.20 -2.37
N ALA A 170 10.92 -14.49 -2.11
CA ALA A 170 11.07 -13.72 -0.89
C ALA A 170 10.05 -12.58 -0.85
N ILE A 171 9.99 -11.75 -1.89
CA ILE A 171 9.03 -10.63 -1.98
C ILE A 171 7.59 -11.14 -1.98
N ASP A 172 7.28 -12.22 -2.69
CA ASP A 172 5.93 -12.80 -2.70
C ASP A 172 5.50 -13.20 -1.29
N LYS A 173 6.40 -13.89 -0.57
CA LYS A 173 6.15 -14.26 0.83
C LYS A 173 5.96 -13.01 1.71
N ARG A 174 6.71 -11.93 1.49
CA ARG A 174 6.53 -10.67 2.22
C ARG A 174 5.16 -10.06 1.92
N GLY A 175 4.78 -9.92 0.66
CA GLY A 175 3.49 -9.38 0.24
C GLY A 175 2.30 -10.16 0.82
N PHE A 176 2.34 -11.50 0.78
CA PHE A 176 1.28 -12.32 1.39
C PHE A 176 1.21 -12.17 2.92
N ASN A 177 2.35 -12.04 3.59
CA ASN A 177 2.38 -11.80 5.03
C ASN A 177 1.82 -10.42 5.38
N LEU A 178 2.15 -9.39 4.60
CA LEU A 178 1.63 -8.03 4.77
C LEU A 178 0.12 -7.98 4.55
N LEU A 179 -0.41 -8.65 3.52
CA LEU A 179 -1.87 -8.78 3.34
C LEU A 179 -2.55 -9.53 4.49
N THR A 180 -1.90 -10.56 5.02
CA THR A 180 -2.44 -11.29 6.18
C THR A 180 -2.43 -10.42 7.44
N LYS A 181 -1.39 -9.60 7.62
CA LYS A 181 -1.29 -8.62 8.71
C LYS A 181 -2.38 -7.54 8.55
N ALA A 182 -2.52 -6.96 7.36
CA ALA A 182 -3.52 -5.95 7.03
C ALA A 182 -4.94 -6.43 7.34
N ARG A 183 -5.28 -7.68 6.97
CA ARG A 183 -6.57 -8.30 7.32
C ARG A 183 -6.80 -8.33 8.84
N LYS A 184 -5.80 -8.75 9.62
CA LYS A 184 -5.91 -8.78 11.09
C LYS A 184 -6.09 -7.38 11.68
N VAL A 185 -5.37 -6.38 11.14
CA VAL A 185 -5.49 -4.98 11.57
C VAL A 185 -6.88 -4.43 11.22
N SER A 186 -7.40 -4.76 10.04
CA SER A 186 -8.77 -4.44 9.61
C SER A 186 -9.82 -5.09 10.52
N ASP A 187 -9.66 -6.37 10.88
CA ASP A 187 -10.54 -7.05 11.84
C ASP A 187 -10.48 -6.43 13.25
N GLU A 188 -9.32 -5.91 13.65
CA GLU A 188 -9.16 -5.15 14.91
C GLU A 188 -9.79 -3.77 14.83
N TYR A 189 -9.68 -3.11 13.67
CA TYR A 189 -10.28 -1.81 13.40
C TYR A 189 -11.81 -1.89 13.53
N ASP A 190 -12.44 -2.93 12.94
CA ASP A 190 -13.87 -3.23 13.10
C ASP A 190 -14.28 -3.40 14.57
N ARG A 191 -13.46 -4.13 15.35
CA ARG A 191 -13.75 -4.39 16.77
C ARG A 191 -13.69 -3.12 17.63
N LYS A 192 -12.73 -2.24 17.36
CA LYS A 192 -12.50 -1.00 18.14
C LYS A 192 -13.46 0.12 17.73
N ARG A 193 -13.86 0.18 16.46
CA ARG A 193 -14.75 1.19 15.91
C ARG A 193 -16.07 0.59 15.46
N LYS A 194 -16.74 -0.14 16.36
CA LYS A 194 -18.14 -0.50 16.12
C LYS A 194 -18.93 0.77 15.89
N LEU A 195 -19.43 0.94 14.67
CA LEU A 195 -20.44 1.93 14.38
C LEU A 195 -21.73 1.53 15.11
N THR A 196 -21.84 1.91 16.38
CA THR A 196 -23.07 1.80 17.15
C THR A 196 -23.90 3.03 16.89
N PHE A 197 -24.93 2.86 16.07
CA PHE A 197 -26.00 3.85 15.92
C PHE A 197 -27.14 3.41 16.86
N GLN A 198 -27.38 4.21 17.90
CA GLN A 198 -28.55 4.12 18.78
C GLN A 198 -29.72 4.88 18.16
#